data_AF-A0A2G8RZQ0-F1
#
_entry.id   AF-A0A2G8RZQ0-F1
#
_cell.length_a   1.000
_cell.length_b   1.000
_cell.length_c   1.000
_cell.angle_alpha   90.00
_cell.angle_beta   90.00
_cell.angle_gamma   90.00
#
_symmetry.space_group_name_H-M   'P 1'
#
loop_
_entity.id
_entity.type
_entity.pdbx_description
1 polymer ?
#
loop_
_entity_poly.entity_id
_entity_poly.type
_entity_poly.pdbx_seq_one_letter_code
_entity_poly.pdbx_strand_id
1 'polypeptide(L)'
;MVAITSITSVVVALAAWAYATTPATTTPPTNNAVPPQAVLVDPLTFNVLGINGSFREDAVAQFFNPTNTTPPFFQVFDPTFLSILGPNATIRSIAANPGFAFAHEAPVWVPQTDEVFFASQDGGALGFSDINHNNRVSKISLGDIERAIKAAGPGVSPVNVSVTKIDLPEAVQMTNGGTGPFFGQIVLVNSGRGPIPPSLVLVDPADTSNTTVLLDNFFGRQFNSLNDIKIHPKTGKLFFTDVTYGFLNHFRPTPLLPNQVYRFDPVTGSVRVVADGFDRCNGIAFSPDGSTAFVTDTGLNGGFLGNNQTAPATIYAFDVDPKTSAFTNRRVFAFVDTGIADGIQLDAAGNVYAGCGDGAQVWNSEGTLLGKFFLGTVSANLIFAGDGRLVILAETAIFLANIAAKFNRVSFP
;
A
#
# COMPACT_ATOMS: atom_id res chain seq x y z
N MET A 1 39.87 43.16 -41.50
CA MET A 1 38.63 43.78 -41.00
C MET A 1 38.18 42.94 -39.82
N VAL A 2 37.93 43.59 -38.69
CA VAL A 2 37.94 43.02 -37.33
C VAL A 2 36.56 42.52 -36.89
N ALA A 3 36.57 41.51 -36.00
CA ALA A 3 35.53 41.07 -35.05
C ALA A 3 34.32 40.29 -35.63
N ILE A 4 33.64 39.38 -34.91
CA ILE A 4 33.38 39.29 -33.47
C ILE A 4 33.29 37.80 -33.07
N THR A 5 34.08 37.35 -32.09
CA THR A 5 33.87 36.08 -31.39
C THR A 5 32.85 36.26 -30.27
N SER A 6 31.81 35.42 -30.27
CA SER A 6 30.68 35.47 -29.34
C SER A 6 31.08 35.07 -27.91
N ILE A 7 30.85 35.99 -26.97
CA ILE A 7 31.11 35.89 -25.52
C ILE A 7 30.05 35.05 -24.76
N THR A 8 29.15 34.35 -25.46
CA THR A 8 27.98 33.70 -24.83
C THR A 8 28.28 32.40 -24.08
N SER A 9 29.41 31.73 -24.32
CA SER A 9 29.70 30.42 -23.69
C SER A 9 30.32 30.51 -22.28
N VAL A 10 30.82 31.67 -21.88
CA VAL A 10 31.51 31.84 -20.59
C VAL A 10 30.53 32.12 -19.43
N VAL A 11 29.39 32.73 -19.71
CA VAL A 11 28.40 33.11 -18.68
C VAL A 11 27.63 31.90 -18.15
N VAL A 12 27.34 30.90 -18.99
CA VAL A 12 26.63 29.67 -18.57
C VAL A 12 27.52 28.79 -17.68
N ALA A 13 28.82 28.69 -18.00
CA ALA A 13 29.77 27.92 -17.21
C ALA A 13 30.03 28.54 -15.83
N LEU A 14 30.10 29.88 -15.72
CA LEU A 14 30.27 30.58 -14.45
C LEU A 14 29.03 30.50 -13.56
N ALA A 15 27.82 30.53 -14.13
CA ALA A 15 26.58 30.34 -13.37
C ALA A 15 26.47 28.93 -12.79
N ALA A 16 26.88 27.90 -13.54
CA ALA A 16 26.95 26.52 -13.06
C ALA A 16 28.03 26.34 -11.96
N TRP A 17 29.16 27.03 -12.07
CA TRP A 17 30.23 26.98 -11.06
C TRP A 17 29.87 27.72 -9.77
N ALA A 18 29.13 28.83 -9.86
CA ALA A 18 28.61 29.55 -8.70
C ALA A 18 27.55 28.72 -7.94
N TYR A 19 26.71 27.97 -8.65
CA TYR A 19 25.75 27.04 -8.04
C TYR A 19 26.44 25.84 -7.36
N ALA A 20 27.56 25.37 -7.92
CA ALA A 20 28.33 24.25 -7.38
C ALA A 20 29.20 24.62 -6.15
N THR A 21 29.37 25.91 -5.85
CA THR A 21 30.27 26.38 -4.78
C THR A 21 29.58 27.12 -3.63
N THR A 22 28.28 27.37 -3.72
CA THR A 22 27.47 27.69 -2.54
C THR A 22 26.97 26.39 -1.92
N PRO A 23 27.49 25.95 -0.76
CA PRO A 23 26.77 24.97 0.02
C PRO A 23 25.44 25.62 0.37
N ALA A 24 24.36 25.15 -0.27
CA ALA A 24 23.03 25.33 0.26
C ALA A 24 23.05 24.59 1.61
N THR A 25 23.42 25.32 2.65
CA THR A 25 23.10 24.96 4.02
C THR A 25 21.61 25.16 4.15
N THR A 26 20.85 24.24 3.56
CA THR A 26 19.50 23.94 4.02
C THR A 26 19.68 23.39 5.42
N THR A 27 19.79 24.29 6.40
CA THR A 27 19.61 23.92 7.79
C THR A 27 18.25 23.25 7.85
N PRO A 28 18.15 21.95 8.15
CA PRO A 28 16.87 21.28 8.16
C PRO A 28 15.97 22.02 9.15
N PRO A 29 14.74 22.37 8.80
CA PRO A 29 13.81 22.78 9.83
C PRO A 29 13.63 21.58 10.76
N THR A 30 13.83 21.84 12.05
CA THR A 30 13.43 21.06 13.24
C THR A 30 14.50 20.16 13.91
N ASN A 31 14.63 20.39 15.22
CA ASN A 31 15.37 19.62 16.24
C ASN A 31 14.90 18.16 16.41
N ASN A 32 14.45 17.49 15.34
CA ASN A 32 13.93 16.14 15.44
C ASN A 32 15.10 15.15 15.48
N ALA A 33 15.32 14.53 16.64
CA ALA A 33 16.32 13.49 16.80
C ALA A 33 16.06 12.35 15.81
N VAL A 34 17.11 11.87 15.14
CA VAL A 34 17.04 10.70 14.26
C VAL A 34 16.79 9.46 15.12
N PRO A 35 15.70 8.71 14.88
CA PRO A 35 15.39 7.51 15.67
C PRO A 35 16.47 6.43 15.52
N PRO A 36 16.69 5.55 16.51
CA PRO A 36 17.78 4.57 16.46
C PRO A 36 17.74 3.60 15.26
N GLN A 37 16.55 3.31 14.72
CA GLN A 37 16.39 2.46 13.53
C GLN A 37 16.35 3.26 12.22
N ALA A 38 16.63 4.56 12.22
CA ALA A 38 16.59 5.38 11.01
C ALA A 38 17.99 5.65 10.46
N VAL A 39 18.12 5.60 9.14
CA VAL A 39 19.33 6.00 8.42
C VAL A 39 18.99 7.08 7.40
N LEU A 40 19.83 8.11 7.33
CA LEU A 40 19.70 9.18 6.34
C LEU A 40 20.33 8.73 5.02
N VAL A 41 19.63 8.96 3.92
CA VAL A 41 20.06 8.61 2.57
C VAL A 41 20.00 9.88 1.73
N ASP A 42 21.15 10.48 1.47
CA ASP A 42 21.26 11.73 0.70
C ASP A 42 21.11 11.45 -0.80
N PRO A 43 20.07 11.98 -1.48
CA PRO A 43 19.89 11.86 -2.92
C PRO A 43 21.11 12.24 -3.76
N LEU A 44 21.89 13.22 -3.32
CA LEU A 44 23.07 13.67 -4.06
C LEU A 44 24.17 12.59 -4.15
N THR A 45 24.15 11.61 -3.25
CA THR A 45 25.14 10.52 -3.24
C THR A 45 24.88 9.45 -4.30
N PHE A 46 23.67 9.36 -4.84
CA PHE A 46 23.29 8.35 -5.83
C PHE A 46 22.65 8.91 -7.11
N ASN A 47 22.40 10.22 -7.18
CA ASN A 47 21.98 10.88 -8.42
C ASN A 47 22.99 10.70 -9.58
N VAL A 48 24.28 10.53 -9.26
CA VAL A 48 25.34 10.31 -10.25
C VAL A 48 26.21 9.13 -9.83
N LEU A 49 25.98 7.96 -10.41
CA LEU A 49 26.77 6.75 -10.14
C LEU A 49 28.09 6.70 -10.93
N GLY A 50 28.17 7.41 -12.05
CA GLY A 50 29.35 7.47 -12.92
C GLY A 50 29.58 6.20 -13.75
N ILE A 51 30.62 6.21 -14.58
CA ILE A 51 30.93 5.13 -15.54
C ILE A 51 31.25 3.78 -14.88
N ASN A 52 31.70 3.80 -13.62
CA ASN A 52 32.00 2.61 -12.81
C ASN A 52 30.93 2.36 -11.74
N GLY A 53 29.78 3.04 -11.84
CA GLY A 53 28.67 2.89 -10.93
C GLY A 53 28.03 1.51 -11.00
N SER A 54 27.45 1.06 -9.89
CA SER A 54 26.65 -0.16 -9.85
C SER A 54 25.18 0.17 -10.10
N PHE A 55 24.66 -0.23 -11.25
CA PHE A 55 23.26 -0.05 -11.61
C PHE A 55 22.44 -1.25 -11.13
N ARG A 56 21.21 -0.99 -10.67
CA ARG A 56 20.23 -2.05 -10.46
C ARG A 56 19.69 -2.48 -11.83
N GLU A 57 19.73 -3.76 -12.11
CA GLU A 57 19.26 -4.35 -13.38
C GLU A 57 17.86 -4.94 -13.25
N ASP A 58 17.37 -5.10 -12.01
CA ASP A 58 16.07 -5.67 -11.71
C ASP A 58 15.43 -4.97 -10.50
N ALA A 59 14.41 -4.16 -10.75
CA ALA A 59 13.68 -3.41 -9.73
C ALA A 59 12.81 -4.30 -8.82
N VAL A 60 12.63 -5.58 -9.14
CA VAL A 60 11.90 -6.56 -8.31
C VAL A 60 12.88 -7.37 -7.45
N ALA A 61 13.99 -7.81 -8.02
CA ALA A 61 14.94 -8.69 -7.35
C ALA A 61 16.05 -7.93 -6.58
N GLN A 62 16.32 -6.67 -6.91
CA GLN A 62 17.40 -5.88 -6.28
C GLN A 62 16.83 -4.69 -5.52
N PHE A 63 16.92 -4.72 -4.19
CA PHE A 63 16.39 -3.65 -3.34
C PHE A 63 17.39 -2.50 -3.19
N PHE A 64 16.89 -1.27 -3.14
CA PHE A 64 17.71 -0.08 -2.94
C PHE A 64 18.08 0.11 -1.46
N ASN A 65 19.24 -0.43 -1.04
CA ASN A 65 19.79 -0.30 0.31
C ASN A 65 21.25 0.19 0.28
N PRO A 66 21.49 1.47 -0.05
CA PRO A 66 22.86 2.00 -0.23
C PRO A 66 23.69 2.04 1.06
N THR A 67 23.05 2.00 2.23
CA THR A 67 23.72 2.00 3.54
C THR A 67 24.05 0.58 4.03
N ASN A 68 23.67 -0.45 3.27
CA ASN A 68 23.81 -1.87 3.64
C ASN A 68 23.33 -2.16 5.07
N THR A 69 22.27 -1.48 5.50
CA THR A 69 21.72 -1.60 6.86
C THR A 69 20.87 -2.86 6.96
N THR A 70 20.98 -3.60 8.06
CA THR A 70 20.21 -4.82 8.27
C THR A 70 18.73 -4.51 8.54
N PRO A 71 17.78 -5.10 7.78
CA PRO A 71 16.34 -4.96 8.01
C PRO A 71 15.85 -5.56 9.35
N PRO A 72 14.76 -5.03 9.93
CA PRO A 72 13.98 -3.88 9.47
C PRO A 72 14.52 -2.53 10.00
N PHE A 73 14.43 -1.49 9.17
CA PHE A 73 14.87 -0.12 9.52
C PHE A 73 14.10 0.94 8.70
N PHE A 74 14.28 2.22 9.04
CA PHE A 74 13.71 3.35 8.31
C PHE A 74 14.77 3.98 7.40
N GLN A 75 14.48 4.10 6.10
CA GLN A 75 15.30 4.89 5.16
C GLN A 75 14.70 6.29 5.04
N VAL A 76 15.49 7.32 5.31
CA VAL A 76 15.06 8.72 5.29
C VAL A 76 15.69 9.41 4.07
N PHE A 77 14.87 9.75 3.06
CA PHE A 77 15.30 10.49 1.88
C PHE A 77 15.07 11.99 2.03
N ASP A 78 13.98 12.36 2.70
CA ASP A 78 13.63 13.74 3.02
C ASP A 78 13.57 13.94 4.55
N PRO A 79 14.22 14.97 5.12
CA PRO A 79 14.20 15.21 6.58
C PRO A 79 12.81 15.37 7.19
N THR A 80 11.80 15.77 6.41
CA THR A 80 10.41 15.88 6.90
C THR A 80 9.82 14.53 7.29
N PHE A 81 10.36 13.41 6.78
CA PHE A 81 9.99 12.06 7.22
C PHE A 81 10.26 11.84 8.71
N LEU A 82 11.24 12.53 9.30
CA LEU A 82 11.52 12.45 10.75
C LEU A 82 10.34 12.95 11.59
N SER A 83 9.47 13.82 11.05
CA SER A 83 8.25 14.25 11.73
C SER A 83 7.14 13.19 11.70
N ILE A 84 7.10 12.37 10.64
CA ILE A 84 6.22 11.20 10.53
C ILE A 84 6.67 10.11 11.50
N LEU A 85 7.97 9.85 11.56
CA LEU A 85 8.55 8.87 12.47
C LEU A 85 8.45 9.29 13.94
N GLY A 86 8.86 10.52 14.26
CA GLY A 86 9.06 10.98 15.63
C GLY A 86 10.32 10.36 16.28
N PRO A 87 10.83 10.95 17.36
CA PRO A 87 12.17 10.62 17.90
C PRO A 87 12.29 9.20 18.48
N ASN A 88 11.16 8.57 18.82
CA ASN A 88 11.09 7.25 19.44
C ASN A 88 10.57 6.17 18.48
N ALA A 89 10.66 6.41 17.17
CA ALA A 89 10.13 5.47 16.19
C ALA A 89 10.76 4.08 16.33
N THR A 90 9.94 3.03 16.25
CA THR A 90 10.41 1.64 16.25
C THR A 90 9.68 0.84 15.19
N ILE A 91 10.34 -0.18 14.64
CA ILE A 91 9.74 -1.20 13.78
C ILE A 91 10.26 -2.58 14.17
N ARG A 92 9.37 -3.56 14.31
CA ARG A 92 9.72 -4.96 14.63
C ARG A 92 8.74 -5.95 14.02
N SER A 93 9.19 -7.18 13.80
CA SER A 93 8.28 -8.29 13.49
C SER A 93 7.50 -8.68 14.76
N ILE A 94 6.19 -8.90 14.60
CA ILE A 94 5.24 -9.23 15.67
C ILE A 94 4.56 -10.59 15.49
N ALA A 95 4.60 -11.15 14.28
CA ALA A 95 4.19 -12.50 13.97
C ALA A 95 4.97 -12.98 12.74
N ALA A 96 5.37 -14.24 12.70
CA ALA A 96 6.06 -14.82 11.55
C ALA A 96 5.74 -16.31 11.38
N ASN A 97 5.61 -16.72 10.11
CA ASN A 97 5.45 -18.10 9.68
C ASN A 97 6.10 -18.26 8.29
N PRO A 98 7.38 -18.68 8.23
CA PRO A 98 8.12 -18.79 6.97
C PRO A 98 7.50 -19.78 5.95
N GLY A 99 6.65 -20.70 6.41
CA GLY A 99 6.03 -21.71 5.55
C GLY A 99 4.69 -21.30 4.95
N PHE A 100 4.12 -20.16 5.34
CA PHE A 100 2.77 -19.74 4.93
C PHE A 100 2.71 -18.22 4.76
N ALA A 101 2.29 -17.73 3.58
CA ALA A 101 2.04 -16.33 3.31
C ALA A 101 0.71 -15.87 3.95
N PHE A 102 0.66 -15.92 5.28
CA PHE A 102 -0.56 -15.69 6.08
C PHE A 102 -0.98 -14.23 6.16
N ALA A 103 -0.08 -13.29 5.89
CA ALA A 103 -0.25 -11.85 6.03
C ALA A 103 0.02 -11.16 4.70
N HIS A 104 -0.94 -11.22 3.79
CA HIS A 104 -0.84 -10.64 2.45
C HIS A 104 -1.67 -9.35 2.38
N GLU A 105 -2.98 -9.45 2.60
CA GLU A 105 -3.95 -8.45 2.14
C GLU A 105 -5.11 -8.19 3.12
N ALA A 106 -6.06 -7.32 2.77
CA ALA A 106 -7.23 -6.93 3.58
C ALA A 106 -6.96 -6.45 5.03
N PRO A 107 -5.91 -5.67 5.34
CA PRO A 107 -5.71 -5.21 6.71
C PRO A 107 -6.82 -4.22 7.12
N VAL A 108 -7.68 -4.64 8.05
CA VAL A 108 -8.76 -3.82 8.63
C VAL A 108 -8.64 -3.82 10.14
N TRP A 109 -8.43 -2.63 10.73
CA TRP A 109 -8.42 -2.46 12.17
C TRP A 109 -9.85 -2.25 12.72
N VAL A 110 -10.22 -3.00 13.74
CA VAL A 110 -11.49 -2.89 14.45
C VAL A 110 -11.24 -2.27 15.82
N PRO A 111 -11.53 -0.97 16.02
CA PRO A 111 -11.21 -0.26 17.27
C PRO A 111 -11.87 -0.84 18.52
N GLN A 112 -13.05 -1.45 18.37
CA GLN A 112 -13.85 -1.97 19.48
C GLN A 112 -13.16 -3.15 20.19
N THR A 113 -12.43 -3.99 19.43
CA THR A 113 -11.69 -5.14 19.96
C THR A 113 -10.18 -4.93 19.97
N ASP A 114 -9.70 -3.85 19.36
CA ASP A 114 -8.29 -3.55 19.10
C ASP A 114 -7.57 -4.69 18.38
N GLU A 115 -8.23 -5.23 17.36
CA GLU A 115 -7.74 -6.32 16.51
C GLU A 115 -7.58 -5.84 15.07
N VAL A 116 -6.59 -6.40 14.37
CA VAL A 116 -6.44 -6.24 12.92
C VAL A 116 -6.81 -7.54 12.24
N PHE A 117 -7.80 -7.47 11.35
CA PHE A 117 -8.22 -8.53 10.45
C PHE A 117 -7.43 -8.42 9.15
N PHE A 118 -7.12 -9.55 8.50
CA PHE A 118 -6.37 -9.60 7.25
C PHE A 118 -6.54 -10.96 6.57
N ALA A 119 -6.12 -11.06 5.32
CA ALA A 119 -6.17 -12.26 4.50
C ALA A 119 -4.76 -12.75 4.13
N SER A 120 -4.62 -14.06 4.00
CA SER A 120 -3.46 -14.71 3.40
C SER A 120 -3.47 -14.55 1.88
N GLN A 121 -2.33 -14.81 1.25
CA GLN A 121 -2.19 -14.75 -0.20
C GLN A 121 -3.25 -15.61 -0.93
N ASP A 122 -3.92 -15.03 -1.94
CA ASP A 122 -4.86 -15.71 -2.84
C ASP A 122 -4.14 -16.21 -4.10
N GLY A 123 -3.75 -17.48 -4.06
CA GLY A 123 -2.85 -18.11 -5.02
C GLY A 123 -1.41 -18.17 -4.53
N GLY A 124 -0.49 -18.55 -5.44
CA GLY A 124 0.94 -18.63 -5.16
C GLY A 124 1.36 -19.85 -4.33
N ALA A 125 2.67 -20.15 -4.37
CA ALA A 125 3.21 -21.35 -3.73
C ALA A 125 3.08 -21.34 -2.20
N LEU A 126 3.07 -20.16 -1.57
CA LEU A 126 2.98 -19.99 -0.13
C LEU A 126 1.58 -19.61 0.36
N GLY A 127 0.61 -19.30 -0.53
CA GLY A 127 -0.75 -18.96 -0.13
C GLY A 127 -1.61 -20.16 0.29
N PHE A 128 -1.22 -21.38 -0.09
CA PHE A 128 -2.00 -22.61 0.09
C PHE A 128 -3.46 -22.49 -0.36
N SER A 129 -3.68 -21.70 -1.40
CA SER A 129 -4.97 -21.43 -2.01
C SER A 129 -4.82 -21.54 -3.52
N ASP A 130 -5.85 -22.08 -4.17
CA ASP A 130 -5.89 -22.35 -5.61
C ASP A 130 -7.36 -22.47 -6.05
N ILE A 131 -7.62 -23.00 -7.24
CA ILE A 131 -9.01 -23.18 -7.71
C ILE A 131 -9.85 -24.11 -6.79
N ASN A 132 -9.22 -25.03 -6.05
CA ASN A 132 -9.84 -26.01 -5.17
C ASN A 132 -9.79 -25.62 -3.68
N HIS A 133 -8.91 -24.72 -3.28
CA HIS A 133 -8.69 -24.33 -1.89
C HIS A 133 -8.85 -22.82 -1.70
N ASN A 134 -9.66 -22.41 -0.72
CA ASN A 134 -9.84 -21.00 -0.36
C ASN A 134 -8.61 -20.46 0.42
N ASN A 135 -8.35 -19.16 0.32
CA ASN A 135 -7.37 -18.50 1.19
C ASN A 135 -7.93 -18.34 2.63
N ARG A 136 -7.10 -17.88 3.57
CA ARG A 136 -7.46 -17.78 4.98
C ARG A 136 -7.60 -16.33 5.39
N VAL A 137 -8.74 -16.00 6.01
CA VAL A 137 -8.90 -14.76 6.76
C VAL A 137 -8.50 -15.02 8.21
N SER A 138 -7.82 -14.06 8.82
CA SER A 138 -7.30 -14.16 10.18
C SER A 138 -7.34 -12.82 10.89
N LYS A 139 -7.12 -12.83 12.20
CA LYS A 139 -6.94 -11.63 13.01
C LYS A 139 -5.79 -11.75 14.01
N ILE A 140 -5.28 -10.61 14.45
CA ILE A 140 -4.26 -10.48 15.49
C ILE A 140 -4.64 -9.37 16.48
N SER A 141 -4.44 -9.62 17.78
CA SER A 141 -4.75 -8.66 18.85
C SER A 141 -3.57 -7.72 19.12
N LEU A 142 -3.79 -6.41 19.03
CA LEU A 142 -2.78 -5.40 19.37
C LEU A 142 -2.50 -5.38 20.87
N GLY A 143 -3.49 -5.68 21.70
CA GLY A 143 -3.29 -5.83 23.14
C GLY A 143 -2.36 -7.01 23.50
N ASP A 144 -2.43 -8.13 22.77
CA ASP A 144 -1.47 -9.24 22.95
C ASP A 144 -0.07 -8.85 22.49
N ILE A 145 0.04 -8.10 21.39
CA ILE A 145 1.30 -7.56 20.89
C ILE A 145 1.95 -6.63 21.90
N GLU A 146 1.20 -5.71 22.49
CA GLU A 146 1.70 -4.80 23.53
C GLU A 146 2.20 -5.56 24.76
N ARG A 147 1.46 -6.59 25.20
CA ARG A 147 1.90 -7.47 26.31
C ARG A 147 3.20 -8.20 25.97
N ALA A 148 3.29 -8.78 24.77
CA ALA A 148 4.48 -9.49 24.31
C ALA A 148 5.70 -8.56 24.21
N ILE A 149 5.52 -7.35 23.66
CA ILE A 149 6.56 -6.32 23.58
C ILE A 149 7.04 -5.93 24.98
N LYS A 150 6.11 -5.69 25.92
CA LYS A 150 6.45 -5.34 27.30
C LYS A 150 7.23 -6.46 27.99
N ALA A 151 6.87 -7.72 27.75
CA ALA A 151 7.56 -8.89 28.31
C ALA A 151 8.96 -9.09 27.72
N ALA A 152 9.16 -8.77 26.43
CA ALA A 152 10.47 -8.84 25.77
C ALA A 152 11.46 -7.78 26.28
N GLY A 153 10.97 -6.71 26.90
CA GLY A 153 11.80 -5.64 27.45
C GLY A 153 12.18 -4.56 26.42
N PRO A 154 13.16 -3.70 26.75
CA PRO A 154 13.57 -2.61 25.87
C PRO A 154 14.22 -3.14 24.59
N GLY A 155 14.11 -2.37 23.51
CA GLY A 155 14.66 -2.73 22.20
C GLY A 155 13.58 -3.15 21.21
N VAL A 156 14.01 -3.76 20.11
CA VAL A 156 13.21 -3.99 18.90
C VAL A 156 13.30 -5.43 18.39
N SER A 157 13.73 -6.35 19.26
CA SER A 157 13.75 -7.78 18.97
C SER A 157 12.37 -8.26 18.54
N PRO A 158 12.29 -9.21 17.58
CA PRO A 158 11.03 -9.80 17.18
C PRO A 158 10.25 -10.39 18.36
N VAL A 159 8.93 -10.27 18.31
CA VAL A 159 8.00 -11.04 19.12
C VAL A 159 7.15 -11.90 18.17
N ASN A 160 6.56 -12.97 18.69
CA ASN A 160 5.70 -13.84 17.87
C ASN A 160 4.38 -14.09 18.57
N VAL A 161 3.38 -13.28 18.21
CA VAL A 161 2.02 -13.35 18.73
C VAL A 161 1.19 -14.25 17.83
N SER A 162 0.33 -15.07 18.45
CA SER A 162 -0.53 -15.98 17.72
C SER A 162 -1.56 -15.23 16.86
N VAL A 163 -1.75 -15.72 15.65
CA VAL A 163 -2.77 -15.28 14.71
C VAL A 163 -3.95 -16.24 14.81
N THR A 164 -5.16 -15.69 14.91
CA THR A 164 -6.40 -16.46 14.99
C THR A 164 -7.02 -16.55 13.60
N LYS A 165 -7.15 -17.77 13.06
CA LYS A 165 -7.91 -18.02 11.83
C LYS A 165 -9.38 -17.68 12.06
N ILE A 166 -10.01 -17.09 11.06
CA ILE A 166 -11.44 -16.81 10.99
C ILE A 166 -12.07 -17.72 9.94
N ASP A 167 -13.16 -18.38 10.31
CA ASP A 167 -13.99 -19.11 9.37
C ASP A 167 -15.09 -18.18 8.84
N LEU A 168 -15.21 -18.12 7.52
CA LEU A 168 -16.21 -17.34 6.80
C LEU A 168 -17.11 -18.28 5.99
N PRO A 169 -18.37 -17.90 5.72
CA PRO A 169 -19.28 -18.70 4.91
C PRO A 169 -18.75 -18.97 3.49
N GLU A 170 -19.25 -20.04 2.87
CA GLU A 170 -18.81 -20.50 1.54
C GLU A 170 -18.96 -19.43 0.44
N ALA A 171 -19.86 -18.46 0.61
CA ALA A 171 -20.02 -17.34 -0.31
C ALA A 171 -18.81 -16.38 -0.36
N VAL A 172 -17.91 -16.46 0.64
CA VAL A 172 -16.73 -15.58 0.76
C VAL A 172 -15.48 -16.34 0.33
N GLN A 173 -15.05 -16.11 -0.91
CA GLN A 173 -13.96 -16.86 -1.55
C GLN A 173 -12.85 -15.95 -2.07
N MET A 174 -11.61 -16.28 -1.72
CA MET A 174 -10.40 -15.54 -2.08
C MET A 174 -10.50 -14.08 -1.62
N THR A 175 -10.69 -13.86 -0.32
CA THR A 175 -10.71 -12.51 0.26
C THR A 175 -9.39 -11.83 -0.05
N ASN A 176 -9.44 -10.71 -0.76
CA ASN A 176 -8.24 -9.98 -1.12
C ASN A 176 -8.19 -8.71 -0.28
N GLY A 177 -8.80 -7.61 -0.68
CA GLY A 177 -8.84 -6.36 0.10
C GLY A 177 -9.96 -6.26 1.13
N GLY A 178 -9.94 -5.16 1.89
CA GLY A 178 -10.90 -4.91 2.94
C GLY A 178 -10.87 -3.47 3.46
N THR A 179 -12.00 -3.01 4.00
CA THR A 179 -12.12 -1.68 4.58
C THR A 179 -13.16 -1.62 5.69
N GLY A 180 -13.20 -0.50 6.42
CA GLY A 180 -14.15 -0.26 7.50
C GLY A 180 -13.48 0.15 8.81
N PRO A 181 -14.23 0.06 9.94
CA PRO A 181 -15.61 -0.44 10.01
C PRO A 181 -16.63 0.45 9.27
N PHE A 182 -17.60 -0.16 8.57
CA PHE A 182 -18.75 0.48 7.93
C PHE A 182 -20.01 0.09 8.69
N PHE A 183 -20.66 1.02 9.39
CA PHE A 183 -21.74 0.72 10.35
C PHE A 183 -21.36 -0.41 11.35
N GLY A 184 -20.11 -0.39 11.83
CA GLY A 184 -19.56 -1.38 12.77
C GLY A 184 -19.15 -2.72 12.14
N GLN A 185 -19.38 -2.93 10.85
CA GLN A 185 -19.02 -4.16 10.13
C GLN A 185 -17.75 -3.99 9.29
N ILE A 186 -17.06 -5.08 9.00
CA ILE A 186 -15.96 -5.09 8.04
C ILE A 186 -16.57 -5.24 6.63
N VAL A 187 -16.08 -4.46 5.67
CA VAL A 187 -16.35 -4.68 4.25
C VAL A 187 -15.18 -5.45 3.67
N LEU A 188 -15.40 -6.68 3.25
CA LEU A 188 -14.41 -7.48 2.51
C LEU A 188 -14.72 -7.46 1.03
N VAL A 189 -13.66 -7.46 0.23
CA VAL A 189 -13.75 -7.69 -1.21
C VAL A 189 -13.08 -9.02 -1.55
N ASN A 190 -13.74 -9.78 -2.40
CA ASN A 190 -13.39 -11.17 -2.68
C ASN A 190 -13.13 -11.35 -4.16
N SER A 191 -11.99 -11.95 -4.51
CA SER A 191 -11.59 -12.25 -5.88
C SER A 191 -12.49 -13.30 -6.55
N GLY A 192 -13.23 -14.08 -5.76
CA GLY A 192 -14.02 -15.23 -6.22
C GLY A 192 -13.14 -16.45 -6.47
N ARG A 193 -13.75 -17.61 -6.76
CA ARG A 193 -13.01 -18.87 -7.02
C ARG A 193 -13.76 -19.80 -7.95
N GLY A 194 -13.15 -20.14 -9.09
CA GLY A 194 -13.78 -20.95 -10.13
C GLY A 194 -15.13 -20.35 -10.55
N PRO A 195 -16.25 -21.09 -10.41
CA PRO A 195 -17.59 -20.59 -10.74
C PRO A 195 -18.18 -19.66 -9.68
N ILE A 196 -17.61 -19.59 -8.47
CA ILE A 196 -18.12 -18.72 -7.39
C ILE A 196 -17.71 -17.28 -7.71
N PRO A 197 -18.67 -16.34 -7.82
CA PRO A 197 -18.39 -14.98 -8.29
C PRO A 197 -17.54 -14.18 -7.29
N PRO A 198 -16.82 -13.15 -7.76
CA PRO A 198 -16.22 -12.13 -6.89
C PRO A 198 -17.33 -11.36 -6.19
N SER A 199 -17.08 -10.83 -4.99
CA SER A 199 -18.13 -10.18 -4.21
C SER A 199 -17.64 -9.11 -3.26
N LEU A 200 -18.52 -8.16 -2.94
CA LEU A 200 -18.42 -7.26 -1.79
C LEU A 200 -19.29 -7.82 -0.68
N VAL A 201 -18.73 -7.99 0.52
CA VAL A 201 -19.41 -8.65 1.64
C VAL A 201 -19.24 -7.84 2.92
N LEU A 202 -20.34 -7.67 3.67
CA LEU A 202 -20.29 -7.24 5.06
C LEU A 202 -20.05 -8.43 5.97
N VAL A 203 -19.17 -8.27 6.94
CA VAL A 203 -18.87 -9.26 7.98
C VAL A 203 -18.96 -8.58 9.34
N ASP A 204 -19.74 -9.15 10.25
CA ASP A 204 -19.75 -8.72 11.64
C ASP A 204 -18.44 -9.19 12.33
N PRO A 205 -17.59 -8.28 12.84
CA PRO A 205 -16.35 -8.68 13.50
C PRO A 205 -16.57 -9.43 14.82
N ALA A 206 -17.76 -9.35 15.43
CA ALA A 206 -18.12 -10.08 16.65
C ALA A 206 -18.68 -11.48 16.36
N ASP A 207 -19.33 -11.69 15.21
CA ASP A 207 -19.82 -12.97 14.72
C ASP A 207 -19.55 -13.11 13.23
N THR A 208 -18.40 -13.69 12.88
CA THR A 208 -17.95 -13.77 11.48
C THR A 208 -18.77 -14.72 10.62
N SER A 209 -19.72 -15.46 11.20
CA SER A 209 -20.72 -16.23 10.45
C SER A 209 -21.86 -15.35 9.92
N ASN A 210 -22.08 -14.19 10.54
CA ASN A 210 -23.03 -13.18 10.10
C ASN A 210 -22.42 -12.36 8.96
N THR A 211 -22.68 -12.82 7.74
CA THR A 211 -22.20 -12.15 6.51
C THR A 211 -23.32 -11.80 5.57
N THR A 212 -23.23 -10.65 4.91
CA THR A 212 -24.20 -10.20 3.88
C THR A 212 -23.47 -9.85 2.60
N VAL A 213 -23.81 -10.53 1.50
CA VAL A 213 -23.33 -10.15 0.15
C VAL A 213 -24.04 -8.88 -0.31
N LEU A 214 -23.28 -7.84 -0.64
CA LEU A 214 -23.79 -6.56 -1.11
C LEU A 214 -23.85 -6.46 -2.63
N LEU A 215 -22.86 -7.03 -3.33
CA LEU A 215 -22.69 -6.93 -4.77
C LEU A 215 -21.79 -8.07 -5.26
N ASP A 216 -22.15 -8.74 -6.37
CA ASP A 216 -21.36 -9.83 -6.97
C ASP A 216 -21.29 -9.80 -8.51
N ASN A 217 -21.93 -8.81 -9.14
CA ASN A 217 -21.99 -8.69 -10.60
C ASN A 217 -22.13 -7.23 -11.06
N PHE A 218 -21.85 -7.00 -12.34
CA PHE A 218 -22.11 -5.75 -13.04
C PHE A 218 -23.13 -5.95 -14.17
N PHE A 219 -24.40 -5.67 -13.89
CA PHE A 219 -25.53 -5.90 -14.80
C PHE A 219 -25.59 -7.34 -15.32
N GLY A 220 -25.40 -8.31 -14.43
CA GLY A 220 -25.37 -9.75 -14.75
C GLY A 220 -24.05 -10.24 -15.33
N ARG A 221 -23.07 -9.37 -15.59
CA ARG A 221 -21.71 -9.79 -15.97
C ARG A 221 -20.88 -10.02 -14.71
N GLN A 222 -20.14 -11.12 -14.71
CA GLN A 222 -19.22 -11.44 -13.63
C GLN A 222 -18.03 -10.49 -13.66
N PHE A 223 -17.63 -9.95 -12.50
CA PHE A 223 -16.36 -9.27 -12.33
C PHE A 223 -15.18 -10.20 -12.61
N ASN A 224 -13.99 -9.67 -12.88
CA ASN A 224 -12.80 -10.47 -13.12
C ASN A 224 -12.34 -11.14 -11.80
N SER A 225 -11.81 -10.33 -10.91
CA SER A 225 -11.42 -10.63 -9.53
C SER A 225 -11.27 -9.30 -8.82
N LEU A 226 -12.19 -9.01 -7.91
CA LEU A 226 -12.15 -7.76 -7.17
C LEU A 226 -10.99 -7.78 -6.19
N ASN A 227 -10.24 -6.69 -6.10
CA ASN A 227 -8.95 -6.67 -5.42
C ASN A 227 -8.96 -5.78 -4.17
N ASP A 228 -9.02 -4.45 -4.28
CA ASP A 228 -9.06 -3.55 -3.11
C ASP A 228 -10.33 -2.68 -3.07
N ILE A 229 -10.64 -2.12 -1.90
CA ILE A 229 -11.84 -1.35 -1.62
C ILE A 229 -11.59 -0.22 -0.61
N LYS A 230 -12.23 0.93 -0.83
CA LYS A 230 -12.28 2.04 0.12
C LYS A 230 -13.66 2.67 0.22
N ILE A 231 -14.03 3.03 1.44
CA ILE A 231 -15.19 3.88 1.70
C ILE A 231 -14.79 5.34 1.48
N HIS A 232 -15.57 6.07 0.69
CA HIS A 232 -15.34 7.50 0.50
C HIS A 232 -15.70 8.30 1.76
N PRO A 233 -14.77 9.14 2.29
CA PRO A 233 -14.86 9.69 3.64
C PRO A 233 -16.03 10.64 3.90
N LYS A 234 -16.60 11.24 2.85
CA LYS A 234 -17.75 12.15 2.98
C LYS A 234 -19.10 11.55 2.56
N THR A 235 -19.09 10.53 1.72
CA THR A 235 -20.33 10.05 1.07
C THR A 235 -20.72 8.66 1.55
N GLY A 236 -19.82 7.92 2.20
CA GLY A 236 -20.06 6.54 2.63
C GLY A 236 -20.15 5.53 1.48
N LYS A 237 -19.96 5.97 0.23
CA LYS A 237 -20.02 5.11 -0.96
C LYS A 237 -18.77 4.25 -1.03
N LEU A 238 -18.91 3.02 -1.53
CA LEU A 238 -17.82 2.07 -1.67
C LEU A 238 -17.18 2.21 -3.05
N PHE A 239 -15.85 2.24 -3.11
CA PHE A 239 -15.07 2.29 -4.34
C PHE A 239 -14.10 1.14 -4.36
N PHE A 240 -14.04 0.38 -5.44
CA PHE A 240 -13.27 -0.85 -5.49
C PHE A 240 -12.66 -1.08 -6.87
N THR A 241 -11.59 -1.86 -6.91
CA THR A 241 -10.88 -2.23 -8.15
C THR A 241 -11.30 -3.63 -8.61
N ASP A 242 -11.50 -3.77 -9.92
CA ASP A 242 -11.65 -5.06 -10.59
C ASP A 242 -10.45 -5.28 -11.52
N VAL A 243 -9.73 -6.37 -11.29
CA VAL A 243 -8.44 -6.67 -11.95
C VAL A 243 -8.35 -8.13 -12.31
N THR A 244 -7.39 -8.52 -13.15
CA THR A 244 -7.28 -9.88 -13.70
C THR A 244 -6.47 -10.88 -12.86
N TYR A 245 -6.10 -10.55 -11.61
CA TYR A 245 -5.20 -11.40 -10.81
C TYR A 245 -5.70 -12.82 -10.61
N GLY A 246 -6.98 -13.04 -10.37
CA GLY A 246 -7.48 -14.41 -10.19
C GLY A 246 -7.29 -15.29 -11.42
N PHE A 247 -7.32 -14.71 -12.63
CA PHE A 247 -6.98 -15.43 -13.86
C PHE A 247 -5.48 -15.68 -13.96
N LEU A 248 -4.68 -14.64 -13.66
CA LEU A 248 -3.21 -14.72 -13.68
C LEU A 248 -2.63 -15.67 -12.62
N ASN A 249 -3.40 -15.95 -11.56
CA ASN A 249 -3.08 -16.88 -10.48
C ASN A 249 -3.85 -18.21 -10.60
N HIS A 250 -4.50 -18.46 -11.74
CA HIS A 250 -5.16 -19.73 -12.10
C HIS A 250 -6.34 -20.19 -11.22
N PHE A 251 -7.00 -19.28 -10.48
CA PHE A 251 -8.17 -19.62 -9.67
C PHE A 251 -9.48 -18.98 -10.17
N ARG A 252 -9.44 -18.21 -11.27
CA ARG A 252 -10.61 -17.62 -11.94
C ARG A 252 -10.58 -17.90 -13.45
N PRO A 253 -11.76 -17.89 -14.11
CA PRO A 253 -11.83 -18.02 -15.56
C PRO A 253 -11.26 -16.79 -16.28
N THR A 254 -11.19 -16.87 -17.60
CA THR A 254 -10.78 -15.74 -18.46
C THR A 254 -11.61 -14.47 -18.14
N PRO A 255 -10.96 -13.31 -17.96
CA PRO A 255 -11.61 -12.03 -17.70
C PRO A 255 -12.67 -11.66 -18.75
N LEU A 256 -13.75 -11.00 -18.31
CA LEU A 256 -14.86 -10.54 -19.16
C LEU A 256 -15.04 -9.02 -19.15
N LEU A 257 -14.39 -8.32 -18.23
CA LEU A 257 -14.42 -6.87 -18.07
C LEU A 257 -13.01 -6.29 -18.20
N PRO A 258 -12.85 -5.00 -18.58
CA PRO A 258 -11.56 -4.34 -18.49
C PRO A 258 -11.14 -4.08 -17.03
N ASN A 259 -9.86 -3.83 -16.80
CA ASN A 259 -9.36 -3.43 -15.47
C ASN A 259 -9.77 -1.99 -15.15
N GLN A 260 -10.62 -1.83 -14.14
CA GLN A 260 -11.34 -0.57 -13.90
C GLN A 260 -11.67 -0.37 -12.42
N VAL A 261 -11.94 0.89 -12.08
CA VAL A 261 -12.41 1.29 -10.75
C VAL A 261 -13.92 1.49 -10.81
N TYR A 262 -14.62 0.87 -9.86
CA TYR A 262 -16.05 0.95 -9.71
C TYR A 262 -16.43 1.70 -8.45
N ARG A 263 -17.63 2.26 -8.45
CA ARG A 263 -18.31 2.82 -7.29
C ARG A 263 -19.63 2.09 -7.08
N PHE A 264 -19.92 1.74 -5.84
CA PHE A 264 -21.18 1.15 -5.41
C PHE A 264 -21.87 2.01 -4.34
N ASP A 265 -23.18 2.18 -4.49
CA ASP A 265 -24.09 2.75 -3.50
C ASP A 265 -24.80 1.64 -2.73
N PRO A 266 -24.47 1.38 -1.46
CA PRO A 266 -25.20 0.38 -0.69
C PRO A 266 -26.65 0.81 -0.39
N VAL A 267 -26.98 2.10 -0.46
CA VAL A 267 -28.34 2.60 -0.18
C VAL A 267 -29.24 2.43 -1.40
N THR A 268 -28.74 2.75 -2.60
CA THR A 268 -29.56 2.71 -3.83
C THR A 268 -29.30 1.47 -4.69
N GLY A 269 -28.29 0.66 -4.37
CA GLY A 269 -27.82 -0.45 -5.19
C GLY A 269 -27.11 -0.03 -6.49
N SER A 270 -26.80 1.26 -6.68
CA SER A 270 -26.23 1.77 -7.93
C SER A 270 -24.75 1.44 -8.01
N VAL A 271 -24.37 0.65 -9.02
CA VAL A 271 -22.97 0.38 -9.39
C VAL A 271 -22.62 1.06 -10.71
N ARG A 272 -21.43 1.68 -10.80
CA ARG A 272 -20.91 2.23 -12.06
C ARG A 272 -19.38 2.28 -12.08
N VAL A 273 -18.81 2.32 -13.27
CA VAL A 273 -17.39 2.63 -13.49
C VAL A 273 -17.14 4.11 -13.22
N VAL A 274 -16.02 4.43 -12.56
CA VAL A 274 -15.59 5.80 -12.26
C VAL A 274 -14.22 6.17 -12.83
N ALA A 275 -13.36 5.19 -13.13
CA ALA A 275 -12.11 5.34 -13.87
C ALA A 275 -11.73 4.04 -14.61
N ASP A 276 -11.01 4.19 -15.71
CA ASP A 276 -10.46 3.12 -16.52
C ASP A 276 -9.04 3.47 -17.06
N GLY A 277 -8.52 2.63 -17.96
CA GLY A 277 -7.23 2.85 -18.61
C GLY A 277 -6.01 2.39 -17.80
N PHE A 278 -6.21 1.52 -16.81
CA PHE A 278 -5.13 0.90 -16.05
C PHE A 278 -4.62 -0.36 -16.76
N ASP A 279 -3.34 -0.68 -16.58
CA ASP A 279 -2.86 -2.02 -16.94
C ASP A 279 -3.37 -3.04 -15.93
N ARG A 280 -3.15 -2.80 -14.63
CA ARG A 280 -3.73 -3.56 -13.50
C ARG A 280 -3.98 -2.62 -12.32
N CYS A 281 -5.19 -2.08 -12.21
CA CYS A 281 -5.56 -1.31 -11.02
C CYS A 281 -5.54 -2.21 -9.78
N ASN A 282 -5.04 -1.71 -8.65
CA ASN A 282 -4.89 -2.49 -7.44
C ASN A 282 -5.40 -1.68 -6.22
N GLY A 283 -4.53 -1.12 -5.38
CA GLY A 283 -4.88 -0.37 -4.19
C GLY A 283 -5.62 0.92 -4.48
N ILE A 284 -6.56 1.29 -3.59
CA ILE A 284 -7.32 2.55 -3.67
C ILE A 284 -7.42 3.29 -2.33
N ALA A 285 -7.17 4.59 -2.35
CA ALA A 285 -7.37 5.46 -1.19
C ALA A 285 -7.87 6.86 -1.57
N PHE A 286 -8.30 7.62 -0.56
CA PHE A 286 -8.77 8.99 -0.72
C PHE A 286 -7.98 9.94 0.19
N SER A 287 -7.82 11.19 -0.26
CA SER A 287 -7.44 12.29 0.62
C SER A 287 -8.41 12.41 1.80
N PRO A 288 -8.00 12.98 2.95
CA PRO A 288 -8.88 13.11 4.13
C PRO A 288 -10.21 13.85 3.85
N ASP A 289 -10.21 14.79 2.91
CA ASP A 289 -11.41 15.53 2.48
C ASP A 289 -12.24 14.78 1.42
N GLY A 290 -11.71 13.71 0.82
CA GLY A 290 -12.32 12.92 -0.25
C GLY A 290 -12.24 13.55 -1.64
N SER A 291 -11.56 14.68 -1.81
CA SER A 291 -11.50 15.38 -3.09
C SER A 291 -10.51 14.77 -4.09
N THR A 292 -9.54 14.00 -3.61
CA THR A 292 -8.53 13.30 -4.42
C THR A 292 -8.62 11.80 -4.17
N ALA A 293 -8.63 11.02 -5.24
CA ALA A 293 -8.47 9.56 -5.19
C ALA A 293 -7.07 9.18 -5.66
N PHE A 294 -6.48 8.19 -5.02
CA PHE A 294 -5.22 7.56 -5.40
C PHE A 294 -5.50 6.11 -5.77
N VAL A 295 -4.98 5.67 -6.92
CA VAL A 295 -5.13 4.30 -7.41
C VAL A 295 -3.77 3.81 -7.89
N THR A 296 -3.35 2.65 -7.41
CA THR A 296 -2.09 2.03 -7.84
C THR A 296 -2.31 1.22 -9.13
N ASP A 297 -1.32 1.25 -10.02
CA ASP A 297 -1.28 0.47 -11.25
C ASP A 297 -0.03 -0.41 -11.23
N THR A 298 -0.26 -1.71 -11.19
CA THR A 298 0.71 -2.77 -10.89
C THR A 298 1.02 -3.62 -12.12
N GLY A 299 0.83 -3.05 -13.31
CA GLY A 299 1.05 -3.71 -14.60
C GLY A 299 2.44 -4.35 -14.81
N LEU A 300 3.44 -3.95 -14.02
CA LEU A 300 4.74 -4.62 -13.96
C LEU A 300 4.59 -6.12 -13.61
N ASN A 301 3.66 -6.48 -12.72
CA ASN A 301 3.46 -7.86 -12.28
C ASN A 301 2.45 -8.58 -13.16
N GLY A 302 2.94 -9.45 -14.06
CA GLY A 302 2.14 -10.18 -15.04
C GLY A 302 1.65 -11.57 -14.64
N GLY A 303 1.90 -12.01 -13.40
CA GLY A 303 1.61 -13.40 -12.99
C GLY A 303 2.30 -14.42 -13.91
N PHE A 304 1.55 -15.39 -14.44
CA PHE A 304 2.12 -16.40 -15.36
C PHE A 304 2.69 -15.82 -16.68
N LEU A 305 2.37 -14.57 -17.03
CA LEU A 305 2.94 -13.88 -18.19
C LEU A 305 4.36 -13.35 -17.92
N GLY A 306 4.82 -13.41 -16.68
CA GLY A 306 6.10 -12.87 -16.24
C GLY A 306 6.05 -11.37 -15.92
N ASN A 307 7.10 -10.88 -15.25
CA ASN A 307 7.22 -9.47 -14.92
C ASN A 307 7.74 -8.67 -16.12
N ASN A 308 7.23 -7.45 -16.28
CA ASN A 308 7.69 -6.50 -17.30
C ASN A 308 8.04 -5.16 -16.63
N GLN A 309 9.34 -4.90 -16.43
CA GLN A 309 9.84 -3.67 -15.78
C GLN A 309 9.51 -2.38 -16.54
N THR A 310 9.04 -2.47 -17.79
CA THR A 310 8.59 -1.31 -18.59
C THR A 310 7.10 -1.01 -18.44
N ALA A 311 6.34 -1.87 -17.77
CA ALA A 311 4.93 -1.69 -17.48
C ALA A 311 4.72 -0.92 -16.15
N PRO A 312 3.49 -0.44 -15.86
CA PRO A 312 3.24 0.42 -14.70
C PRO A 312 3.64 -0.18 -13.34
N ALA A 313 4.32 0.63 -12.55
CA ALA A 313 4.55 0.44 -11.12
C ALA A 313 4.25 1.79 -10.42
N THR A 314 3.09 2.34 -10.77
CA THR A 314 2.80 3.77 -10.66
C THR A 314 1.57 4.00 -9.81
N ILE A 315 1.63 4.99 -8.93
CA ILE A 315 0.47 5.53 -8.23
C ILE A 315 -0.08 6.71 -9.05
N TYR A 316 -1.36 6.65 -9.42
CA TYR A 316 -2.06 7.73 -10.10
C TYR A 316 -2.99 8.47 -9.14
N ALA A 317 -3.06 9.79 -9.27
CA ALA A 317 -4.04 10.63 -8.59
C ALA A 317 -5.14 11.10 -9.55
N PHE A 318 -6.32 11.33 -9.00
CA PHE A 318 -7.51 11.79 -9.70
C PHE A 318 -8.27 12.79 -8.84
N ASP A 319 -8.91 13.76 -9.48
CA ASP A 319 -9.89 14.61 -8.83
C ASP A 319 -11.23 13.87 -8.78
N VAL A 320 -11.88 13.86 -7.62
CA VAL A 320 -13.19 13.24 -7.41
C VAL A 320 -14.27 14.26 -7.66
N ASP A 321 -15.04 14.09 -8.74
CA ASP A 321 -16.14 14.99 -9.05
C ASP A 321 -17.21 14.93 -7.94
N PRO A 322 -17.54 16.04 -7.27
CA PRO A 322 -18.40 16.00 -6.07
C PRO A 322 -19.86 15.63 -6.38
N LYS A 323 -20.29 15.78 -7.63
CA LYS A 323 -21.68 15.52 -8.05
C LYS A 323 -21.88 14.07 -8.49
N THR A 324 -20.99 13.59 -9.34
CA THR A 324 -21.09 12.29 -10.01
C THR A 324 -20.23 11.23 -9.33
N SER A 325 -19.21 11.64 -8.57
CA SER A 325 -18.14 10.79 -8.05
C SER A 325 -17.23 10.18 -9.13
N ALA A 326 -17.22 10.75 -10.34
CA ALA A 326 -16.29 10.32 -11.40
C ALA A 326 -14.86 10.73 -11.02
N PHE A 327 -13.90 9.91 -11.40
CA PHE A 327 -12.49 10.26 -11.27
C PHE A 327 -12.05 10.96 -12.53
N THR A 328 -11.50 12.16 -12.38
CA THR A 328 -11.11 13.04 -13.48
C THR A 328 -9.65 13.49 -13.32
N ASN A 329 -9.07 14.10 -14.34
CA ASN A 329 -7.71 14.66 -14.29
C ASN A 329 -6.65 13.66 -13.80
N ARG A 330 -6.64 12.46 -14.41
CA ARG A 330 -5.62 11.42 -14.15
C ARG A 330 -4.23 12.02 -14.31
N ARG A 331 -3.41 11.87 -13.27
CA ARG A 331 -2.03 12.34 -13.25
C ARG A 331 -1.15 11.35 -12.51
N VAL A 332 0.11 11.27 -12.91
CA VAL A 332 1.12 10.53 -12.14
C VAL A 332 1.27 11.22 -10.80
N PHE A 333 1.21 10.44 -9.73
CA PHE A 333 1.54 10.91 -8.38
C PHE A 333 2.93 10.44 -7.99
N ALA A 334 3.19 9.14 -8.10
CA ALA A 334 4.50 8.56 -7.78
C ALA A 334 4.80 7.34 -8.65
N PHE A 335 6.09 7.07 -8.88
CA PHE A 335 6.59 5.81 -9.42
C PHE A 335 7.45 5.14 -8.34
N VAL A 336 7.19 3.87 -8.03
CA VAL A 336 7.87 3.22 -6.91
C VAL A 336 9.32 2.87 -7.24
N ASP A 337 10.16 2.85 -6.20
CA ASP A 337 11.57 2.49 -6.37
C ASP A 337 11.80 0.97 -6.54
N THR A 338 11.00 0.13 -5.90
CA THR A 338 11.18 -1.34 -5.89
C THR A 338 9.83 -2.05 -6.03
N GLY A 339 9.73 -2.97 -6.99
CA GLY A 339 8.54 -3.78 -7.23
C GLY A 339 7.37 -2.98 -7.77
N ILE A 340 6.23 -3.08 -7.10
CA ILE A 340 4.96 -2.39 -7.43
C ILE A 340 4.41 -1.71 -6.18
N ALA A 341 3.61 -0.65 -6.35
CA ALA A 341 2.76 -0.16 -5.27
C ALA A 341 1.49 -1.01 -5.21
N ASP A 342 1.32 -1.80 -4.16
CA ASP A 342 0.18 -2.70 -3.99
C ASP A 342 -0.93 -1.98 -3.21
N GLY A 343 -1.25 -2.40 -1.99
CA GLY A 343 -2.18 -1.71 -1.09
C GLY A 343 -1.69 -0.34 -0.62
N ILE A 344 -2.62 0.61 -0.46
CA ILE A 344 -2.34 2.04 -0.24
C ILE A 344 -3.15 2.64 0.92
N GLN A 345 -2.51 3.49 1.72
CA GLN A 345 -3.12 4.21 2.85
C GLN A 345 -2.67 5.67 2.89
N LEU A 346 -3.43 6.50 3.60
CA LEU A 346 -3.05 7.88 3.91
C LEU A 346 -3.07 8.13 5.41
N ASP A 347 -2.11 8.94 5.88
CA ASP A 347 -2.18 9.52 7.22
C ASP A 347 -3.06 10.78 7.27
N ALA A 348 -3.30 11.31 8.46
CA ALA A 348 -4.14 12.50 8.65
C ALA A 348 -3.55 13.78 8.04
N ALA A 349 -2.25 13.81 7.73
CA ALA A 349 -1.59 14.93 7.07
C ALA A 349 -1.65 14.81 5.53
N GLY A 350 -2.18 13.71 4.99
CA GLY A 350 -2.28 13.47 3.57
C GLY A 350 -1.01 12.89 2.95
N ASN A 351 -0.08 12.38 3.75
CA ASN A 351 1.03 11.57 3.21
C ASN A 351 0.49 10.21 2.77
N VAL A 352 1.02 9.72 1.65
CA VAL A 352 0.59 8.49 1.00
C VAL A 352 1.58 7.38 1.29
N TYR A 353 1.09 6.22 1.72
CA TYR A 353 1.86 5.04 2.09
C TYR A 353 1.44 3.90 1.17
N ALA A 354 2.39 3.17 0.59
CA ALA A 354 2.07 1.96 -0.19
C ALA A 354 2.97 0.79 0.21
N GLY A 355 2.39 -0.42 0.20
CA GLY A 355 3.15 -1.67 0.20
C GLY A 355 3.94 -1.78 -1.10
N CYS A 356 5.23 -2.13 -1.00
CA CYS A 356 6.18 -2.19 -2.10
C CYS A 356 7.10 -3.42 -1.99
N GLY A 357 7.95 -3.62 -2.99
CA GLY A 357 8.83 -4.79 -3.07
C GLY A 357 9.85 -4.92 -1.93
N ASP A 358 10.19 -3.82 -1.25
CA ASP A 358 11.18 -3.74 -0.19
C ASP A 358 10.62 -3.39 1.20
N GLY A 359 9.29 -3.32 1.34
CA GLY A 359 8.60 -2.93 2.55
C GLY A 359 7.50 -1.93 2.23
N ALA A 360 7.42 -0.81 2.96
CA ALA A 360 6.47 0.27 2.64
C ALA A 360 7.19 1.57 2.29
N GLN A 361 6.69 2.31 1.30
CA GLN A 361 7.24 3.60 0.88
C GLN A 361 6.25 4.73 1.18
N VAL A 362 6.76 5.93 1.47
CA VAL A 362 5.96 7.08 1.89
C VAL A 362 6.26 8.29 1.03
N TRP A 363 5.22 8.92 0.51
CA TRP A 363 5.28 10.16 -0.25
C TRP A 363 4.50 11.28 0.45
N ASN A 364 4.96 12.51 0.33
CA ASN A 364 4.14 13.67 0.72
C ASN A 364 2.97 13.86 -0.26
N SER A 365 2.07 14.81 0.04
CA SER A 365 0.90 15.11 -0.80
C SER A 365 1.23 15.59 -2.22
N GLU A 366 2.50 15.91 -2.50
CA GLU A 366 3.00 16.34 -3.81
C GLU A 366 3.63 15.20 -4.62
N GLY A 367 3.77 13.99 -4.04
CA GLY A 367 4.40 12.84 -4.69
C GLY A 367 5.91 12.75 -4.49
N THR A 368 6.49 13.55 -3.59
CA THR A 368 7.92 13.45 -3.24
C THR A 368 8.13 12.30 -2.27
N LEU A 369 9.06 11.38 -2.59
CA LEU A 369 9.42 10.27 -1.71
C LEU A 369 10.11 10.80 -0.46
N LEU A 370 9.49 10.57 0.71
CA LEU A 370 10.00 10.99 2.01
C LEU A 370 10.91 9.93 2.62
N GLY A 371 10.50 8.68 2.55
CA GLY A 371 11.16 7.59 3.26
C GLY A 371 10.54 6.23 3.03
N LYS A 372 11.18 5.21 3.60
CA LYS A 372 10.71 3.83 3.56
C LYS A 372 10.75 3.18 4.93
N PHE A 373 9.77 2.33 5.19
CA PHE A 373 9.83 1.26 6.17
C PHE A 373 10.47 0.05 5.48
N PHE A 374 11.80 -0.02 5.49
CA PHE A 374 12.54 -1.04 4.75
C PHE A 374 12.53 -2.36 5.52
N LEU A 375 11.91 -3.39 4.93
CA LEU A 375 11.78 -4.72 5.51
C LEU A 375 12.74 -5.74 4.88
N GLY A 376 13.29 -5.42 3.70
CA GLY A 376 14.08 -6.39 2.92
C GLY A 376 13.23 -7.57 2.41
N THR A 377 11.93 -7.37 2.31
CA THR A 377 10.94 -8.30 1.75
C THR A 377 9.75 -7.48 1.26
N VAL A 378 8.94 -8.07 0.38
CA VAL A 378 7.67 -7.52 -0.08
C VAL A 378 6.76 -7.21 1.10
N SER A 379 6.05 -6.08 1.00
CA SER A 379 4.80 -5.83 1.72
C SER A 379 3.68 -5.61 0.71
N ALA A 380 2.60 -6.39 0.83
CA ALA A 380 1.44 -6.27 -0.04
C ALA A 380 0.45 -5.20 0.47
N ASN A 381 0.24 -5.09 1.79
CA ASN A 381 -0.66 -4.06 2.32
C ASN A 381 -0.27 -3.61 3.74
N LEU A 382 -0.88 -2.52 4.21
CA LEU A 382 -0.66 -1.90 5.50
C LEU A 382 -1.91 -1.19 6.00
N ILE A 383 -2.03 -1.02 7.32
CA ILE A 383 -3.11 -0.26 7.94
C ILE A 383 -2.63 0.51 9.16
N PHE A 384 -3.15 1.72 9.32
CA PHE A 384 -3.06 2.44 10.58
C PHE A 384 -4.05 1.84 11.58
N ALA A 385 -3.53 1.31 12.68
CA ALA A 385 -4.34 0.78 13.77
C ALA A 385 -4.47 1.83 14.89
N GLY A 386 -5.07 2.97 14.56
CA GLY A 386 -5.10 4.15 15.42
C GLY A 386 -3.83 4.99 15.33
N ASP A 387 -3.73 6.01 16.19
CA ASP A 387 -2.64 6.98 16.12
C ASP A 387 -1.29 6.34 16.46
N GLY A 388 -0.32 6.51 15.57
CA GLY A 388 1.06 6.08 15.78
C GLY A 388 1.31 4.57 15.68
N ARG A 389 0.33 3.73 15.33
CA ARG A 389 0.51 2.29 15.09
C ARG A 389 0.28 1.97 13.63
N LEU A 390 1.32 1.57 12.91
CA LEU A 390 1.23 1.11 11.52
C LEU A 390 1.54 -0.40 11.47
N VAL A 391 0.55 -1.19 11.07
CA VAL A 391 0.68 -2.64 10.86
C VAL A 391 0.97 -2.87 9.38
N ILE A 392 2.02 -3.62 9.10
CA ILE A 392 2.53 -3.87 7.75
C ILE A 392 2.51 -5.38 7.50
N LEU A 393 1.77 -5.80 6.47
CA LEU A 393 1.64 -7.20 6.06
C LEU A 393 2.73 -7.54 5.04
N ALA A 394 3.56 -8.53 5.35
CA ALA A 394 4.78 -8.85 4.59
C ALA A 394 4.87 -10.35 4.26
N GLU A 395 3.80 -10.88 3.66
CA GLU A 395 3.60 -12.28 3.26
C GLU A 395 3.67 -13.25 4.45
N THR A 396 4.89 -13.63 4.84
CA THR A 396 5.20 -14.61 5.88
C THR A 396 5.48 -13.98 7.24
N ALA A 397 5.28 -12.67 7.37
CA ALA A 397 5.43 -11.93 8.61
C ALA A 397 4.50 -10.72 8.69
N ILE A 398 4.24 -10.28 9.92
CA ILE A 398 3.62 -8.98 10.20
C ILE A 398 4.63 -8.13 10.96
N PHE A 399 4.74 -6.86 10.57
CA PHE A 399 5.53 -5.87 11.28
C PHE A 399 4.63 -4.83 11.92
N LEU A 400 5.02 -4.34 13.09
CA LEU A 400 4.42 -3.19 13.74
C LEU A 400 5.45 -2.08 13.81
N ALA A 401 5.11 -0.92 13.24
CA ALA A 401 5.83 0.32 13.44
C ALA A 401 5.08 1.23 14.42
N ASN A 402 5.79 1.71 15.43
CA ASN A 402 5.33 2.80 16.30
C ASN A 402 5.95 4.11 15.82
N ILE A 403 5.12 5.08 15.44
CA ILE A 403 5.53 6.34 14.80
C ILE A 403 4.72 7.53 15.34
N ALA A 404 5.06 8.77 14.94
CA ALA A 404 4.34 9.98 15.34
C ALA A 404 3.13 10.31 14.46
N ALA A 405 3.08 9.78 13.23
CA ALA A 405 1.99 10.00 12.30
C ALA A 405 0.61 9.64 12.88
N LYS A 406 -0.39 10.42 12.48
CA LYS A 406 -1.76 10.30 12.98
C LYS A 406 -2.62 9.56 11.98
N PHE A 407 -3.48 8.71 12.50
CA PHE A 407 -4.41 7.95 11.69
C PHE A 407 -5.42 8.92 11.05
N ASN A 408 -5.64 8.79 9.74
CA ASN A 408 -6.73 9.47 9.05
C ASN A 408 -8.06 8.89 9.54
N ARG A 409 -8.62 9.49 10.61
CA ARG A 409 -9.90 9.08 11.18
C ARG A 409 -11.00 9.37 10.18
N VAL A 410 -11.48 8.34 9.53
CA VAL A 410 -12.70 8.43 8.76
C VAL A 410 -13.85 8.01 9.65
N SER A 411 -14.64 8.99 10.09
CA SER A 411 -15.91 8.73 10.76
C SER A 411 -16.90 8.22 9.72
N PHE A 412 -17.08 6.92 9.69
CA PHE A 412 -18.14 6.29 8.90
C PHE A 412 -19.44 6.28 9.71
N PRO A 413 -20.60 6.43 9.06
CA PRO A 413 -21.89 6.28 9.72
C PRO A 413 -22.10 4.88 10.29
#